data_AF-A0AAD7W0A0-F1
#
_entry.id   AF-A0AAD7W0A0-F1
#
_cell.length_a   1.000
_cell.length_b   1.000
_cell.length_c   1.000
_cell.angle_alpha   90.00
_cell.angle_beta   90.00
_cell.angle_gamma   90.00
#
_symmetry.space_group_name_H-M   'P 1'
#
loop_
_entity.id
_entity.type
_entity.pdbx_description
1 polymer ?
#
loop_
_entity_poly.entity_id
_entity_poly.type
_entity_poly.pdbx_seq_one_letter_code
_entity_poly.pdbx_strand_id
1 'polypeptide(L)'
;MLTGKKGIDFSTRSFFQFSILKQLLTDDNFKNFVKYVGNYEAFVQDWIFKQMVQQFSKGDGGLRNMENKHLKVIIKRIKEAVVNAQAKVSERAAGEGEVKVRSIQLFIQDICSNLRKELVIPKDALEAVLALNTAKPEEFSRCLMLIVDEMEQSFTAEFYTGGDVRAKLDMLPFKPQKELFNRVFGCGRQCPFCSAPCEAGGKSHTEHFTSIHRPQGIGRMSDLSSSKLVTDVCSSGVASECRFRTRETEGKFHPYKDYRSIYPDWLIQPDTSIQASDYWKYVFARFNKKFSKEYKAEPADLPFIWRLITQKQAMESLEESFKMKKQEEE
;
A
#
# COMPACT_ATOMS: atom_id res chain seq x y z
N MET A 1 6.92 -10.88 0.46
CA MET A 1 6.94 -9.69 1.34
C MET A 1 6.57 -9.96 2.80
N LEU A 2 5.91 -11.07 3.17
CA LEU A 2 5.52 -11.36 4.56
C LEU A 2 6.40 -12.39 5.30
N THR A 3 7.49 -12.85 4.69
CA THR A 3 8.34 -13.91 5.24
C THR A 3 9.76 -13.38 5.46
N GLY A 4 9.96 -12.69 6.59
CA GLY A 4 11.26 -12.23 7.07
C GLY A 4 11.13 -11.83 8.55
N LYS A 5 12.23 -11.78 9.31
CA LYS A 5 12.22 -11.44 10.76
C LYS A 5 11.56 -10.08 11.10
N LYS A 6 11.29 -9.22 10.10
CA LYS A 6 10.52 -7.95 10.22
C LYS A 6 9.14 -7.98 9.54
N GLY A 7 8.70 -9.14 9.05
CA GLY A 7 7.42 -9.31 8.36
C GLY A 7 6.21 -9.15 9.28
N ILE A 8 6.42 -9.33 10.60
CA ILE A 8 5.41 -9.12 11.63
C ILE A 8 5.18 -7.62 11.87
N ASP A 9 6.24 -6.80 11.81
CA ASP A 9 6.16 -5.34 11.95
C ASP A 9 5.30 -4.73 10.81
N PHE A 10 5.53 -5.09 9.55
CA PHE A 10 4.76 -4.54 8.42
C PHE A 10 3.43 -5.27 8.10
N SER A 11 2.80 -5.94 9.07
CA SER A 11 1.61 -6.77 8.78
C SER A 11 0.27 -6.05 9.04
N THR A 12 0.27 -4.92 9.75
CA THR A 12 -0.97 -4.24 10.18
C THR A 12 -0.99 -2.77 9.77
N ARG A 13 -2.20 -2.28 9.45
CA ARG A 13 -2.45 -0.87 9.18
C ARG A 13 -1.95 0.04 10.31
N SER A 14 -2.16 -0.37 11.55
CA SER A 14 -1.74 0.38 12.75
C SER A 14 -0.24 0.61 12.78
N PHE A 15 0.57 -0.42 12.47
CA PHE A 15 2.01 -0.26 12.38
C PHE A 15 2.43 0.71 11.27
N PHE A 16 1.78 0.63 10.12
CA PHE A 16 2.08 1.52 9.00
C PHE A 16 1.74 2.98 9.31
N GLN A 17 0.57 3.23 9.89
CA GLN A 17 0.17 4.57 10.35
C GLN A 17 1.14 5.10 11.41
N PHE A 18 1.51 4.27 12.39
CA PHE A 18 2.55 4.58 13.37
C PHE A 18 3.87 4.97 12.70
N SER A 19 4.36 4.17 11.76
CA SER A 19 5.63 4.40 11.05
C SER A 19 5.64 5.72 10.28
N ILE A 20 4.53 6.06 9.63
CA ILE A 20 4.38 7.33 8.90
C ILE A 20 4.38 8.50 9.88
N LEU A 21 3.57 8.44 10.95
CA LEU A 21 3.49 9.50 11.94
C LEU A 21 4.80 9.69 12.72
N LYS A 22 5.50 8.58 13.01
CA LYS A 22 6.85 8.58 13.59
C LYS A 22 7.83 9.29 12.67
N GLN A 23 7.85 8.92 11.38
CA GLN A 23 8.71 9.59 10.41
C GLN A 23 8.36 11.08 10.27
N LEU A 24 7.08 11.44 10.18
CA LEU A 24 6.65 12.84 10.12
C LEU A 24 7.14 13.66 11.32
N LEU A 25 7.10 13.06 12.51
CA LEU A 25 7.59 13.67 13.75
C LEU A 25 9.12 13.82 13.74
N THR A 26 9.86 12.83 13.25
CA THR A 26 11.33 12.86 13.18
C THR A 26 11.85 13.79 12.08
N ASP A 27 11.23 13.79 10.90
CA ASP A 27 11.58 14.64 9.76
C ASP A 27 11.35 16.13 10.07
N ASP A 28 10.45 16.42 11.03
CA ASP A 28 10.11 17.76 11.50
C ASP A 28 9.78 18.77 10.39
N ASN A 29 9.19 18.27 9.31
CA ASN A 29 8.97 19.04 8.10
C ASN A 29 7.49 19.39 7.94
N PHE A 30 7.15 20.66 8.17
CA PHE A 30 5.79 21.18 8.02
C PHE A 30 5.15 20.85 6.65
N LYS A 31 5.91 20.92 5.55
CA LYS A 31 5.36 20.63 4.22
C LYS A 31 4.92 19.16 4.10
N ASN A 32 5.61 18.24 4.78
CA ASN A 32 5.20 16.85 4.81
C ASN A 32 3.90 16.67 5.59
N PHE A 33 3.70 17.38 6.71
CA PHE A 33 2.42 17.38 7.42
C PHE A 33 1.28 17.93 6.55
N VAL A 34 1.48 19.05 5.84
CA VAL A 34 0.46 19.60 4.93
C VAL A 34 0.10 18.62 3.82
N LYS A 35 1.09 17.95 3.21
CA LYS A 35 0.84 16.92 2.20
C LYS A 35 0.10 15.72 2.78
N TYR A 36 0.51 15.22 3.95
CA TYR A 36 -0.14 14.11 4.64
C TYR A 36 -1.60 14.42 4.99
N VAL A 37 -1.88 15.65 5.44
CA VAL A 37 -3.23 16.11 5.81
C VAL A 37 -4.10 16.36 4.59
N GLY A 38 -3.58 17.07 3.58
CA GLY A 38 -4.37 17.55 2.45
C GLY A 38 -4.42 16.61 1.24
N ASN A 39 -3.49 15.66 1.13
CA ASN A 39 -3.44 14.67 0.07
C ASN A 39 -2.90 13.34 0.62
N TYR A 40 -3.67 12.75 1.54
CA TYR A 40 -3.27 11.57 2.29
C TYR A 40 -2.91 10.40 1.38
N GLU A 41 -3.78 10.03 0.43
CA GLU A 41 -3.54 8.88 -0.44
C GLU A 41 -2.25 9.02 -1.25
N ALA A 42 -2.02 10.17 -1.91
CA ALA A 42 -0.80 10.37 -2.68
C ALA A 42 0.43 10.40 -1.79
N PHE A 43 0.37 11.07 -0.63
CA PHE A 43 1.48 11.10 0.32
C PHE A 43 1.87 9.69 0.80
N VAL A 44 0.88 8.87 1.16
CA VAL A 44 1.14 7.50 1.62
C VAL A 44 1.65 6.61 0.49
N GLN A 45 1.12 6.73 -0.73
CA GLN A 45 1.65 5.99 -1.89
C GLN A 45 3.10 6.37 -2.20
N ASP A 46 3.44 7.65 -2.18
CA ASP A 46 4.82 8.12 -2.33
C ASP A 46 5.72 7.58 -1.22
N TRP A 47 5.24 7.59 0.02
CA TRP A 47 5.95 7.04 1.16
C TRP A 47 6.20 5.54 1.00
N ILE A 48 5.16 4.76 0.64
CA ILE A 48 5.28 3.32 0.37
C ILE A 48 6.32 3.07 -0.72
N PHE A 49 6.26 3.81 -1.83
CA PHE A 49 7.19 3.64 -2.94
C PHE A 49 8.63 3.89 -2.51
N LYS A 50 8.89 4.95 -1.74
CA LYS A 50 10.21 5.22 -1.15
C LYS A 50 10.68 4.09 -0.24
N GLN A 51 9.80 3.56 0.61
CA GLN A 51 10.14 2.42 1.46
C GLN A 51 10.45 1.18 0.63
N MET A 52 9.67 0.88 -0.42
CA MET A 52 9.94 -0.25 -1.32
C MET A 52 11.31 -0.12 -1.96
N VAL A 53 11.63 1.03 -2.57
CA VAL A 53 12.95 1.30 -3.15
C VAL A 53 14.03 1.10 -2.09
N GLN A 54 13.90 1.72 -0.92
CA GLN A 54 14.90 1.59 0.13
C GLN A 54 15.10 0.14 0.61
N GLN A 55 14.03 -0.63 0.80
CA GLN A 55 14.12 -2.02 1.24
C GLN A 55 14.74 -2.92 0.17
N PHE A 56 14.40 -2.70 -1.11
CA PHE A 56 14.92 -3.50 -2.22
C PHE A 56 16.34 -3.12 -2.65
N SER A 57 16.76 -1.89 -2.34
CA SER A 57 18.14 -1.42 -2.51
C SER A 57 19.05 -1.79 -1.34
N LYS A 58 18.51 -2.22 -0.18
CA LYS A 58 19.31 -2.59 1.00
C LYS A 58 19.81 -4.03 0.91
N GLY A 59 21.09 -4.23 1.26
CA GLY A 59 21.72 -5.54 1.42
C GLY A 59 21.97 -6.29 0.10
N ASP A 60 22.38 -7.55 0.23
CA ASP A 60 23.04 -8.38 -0.78
C ASP A 60 22.08 -8.90 -1.89
N GLY A 61 21.32 -8.00 -2.50
CA GLY A 61 20.45 -8.27 -3.65
C GLY A 61 18.99 -8.54 -3.32
N GLY A 62 18.33 -7.72 -2.47
CA GLY A 62 16.93 -7.92 -2.06
C GLY A 62 15.97 -8.18 -3.22
N LEU A 63 15.90 -7.26 -4.21
CA LEU A 63 15.06 -7.45 -5.40
C LEU A 63 15.56 -8.60 -6.27
N ARG A 64 16.86 -8.63 -6.56
CA ARG A 64 17.51 -9.66 -7.39
C ARG A 64 17.26 -11.08 -6.88
N ASN A 65 17.30 -11.28 -5.57
CA ASN A 65 17.09 -12.58 -4.94
C ASN A 65 15.62 -13.02 -5.08
N MET A 66 14.67 -12.07 -5.03
CA MET A 66 13.28 -12.39 -5.36
C MET A 66 13.11 -12.71 -6.85
N GLU A 67 13.68 -11.90 -7.74
CA GLU A 67 13.65 -12.12 -9.20
C GLU A 67 14.19 -13.53 -9.54
N ASN A 68 15.38 -13.86 -9.04
CA ASN A 68 16.00 -15.18 -9.22
C ASN A 68 15.17 -16.31 -8.62
N LYS A 69 14.56 -16.11 -7.44
CA LYS A 69 13.70 -17.12 -6.83
C LYS A 69 12.46 -17.38 -7.70
N HIS A 70 11.83 -16.32 -8.22
CA HIS A 70 10.68 -16.45 -9.10
C HIS A 70 11.05 -17.09 -10.45
N LEU A 71 12.19 -16.70 -11.03
CA LEU A 71 12.71 -17.31 -12.25
C LEU A 71 12.89 -18.82 -12.07
N LYS A 72 13.59 -19.27 -11.02
CA LYS A 72 13.80 -20.71 -10.73
C LYS A 72 12.49 -21.49 -10.61
N VAL A 73 11.47 -20.88 -9.99
CA VAL A 73 10.15 -21.49 -9.86
C VAL A 73 9.48 -21.66 -11.23
N ILE A 74 9.52 -20.62 -12.08
CA ILE A 74 8.94 -20.66 -13.42
C ILE A 74 9.68 -21.65 -14.31
N ILE A 75 11.02 -21.64 -14.30
CA ILE A 75 11.85 -22.60 -15.05
C ILE A 75 11.51 -24.03 -14.66
N LYS A 76 11.43 -24.32 -13.36
CA LYS A 76 11.01 -25.63 -12.86
C LYS A 76 9.63 -26.03 -13.40
N ARG A 77 8.65 -25.12 -13.36
CA ARG A 77 7.29 -25.37 -13.88
C ARG A 77 7.27 -25.65 -15.38
N ILE A 78 8.09 -24.94 -16.16
CA ILE A 78 8.24 -25.20 -17.61
C ILE A 78 8.80 -26.61 -17.83
N LYS A 79 9.88 -26.98 -17.13
CA LYS A 79 10.49 -28.30 -17.24
C LYS A 79 9.52 -29.42 -16.84
N GLU A 80 8.78 -29.25 -15.76
CA GLU A 80 7.72 -30.18 -15.32
C GLU A 80 6.61 -30.32 -16.37
N ALA A 81 6.18 -29.22 -17.00
CA ALA A 81 5.18 -29.26 -18.07
C ALA A 81 5.65 -30.05 -19.30
N VAL A 82 6.94 -29.95 -19.66
CA VAL A 82 7.55 -30.74 -20.74
C VAL A 82 7.57 -32.23 -20.39
N VAL A 83 8.04 -32.59 -19.20
CA VAL A 83 8.09 -33.99 -18.73
C VAL A 83 6.69 -34.61 -18.67
N ASN A 84 5.71 -33.86 -18.15
CA ASN A 84 4.32 -34.32 -18.10
C ASN A 84 3.72 -34.55 -19.49
N ALA A 85 4.03 -33.68 -20.46
CA ALA A 85 3.59 -33.85 -21.83
C ALA A 85 4.25 -35.08 -22.50
N GLN A 86 5.52 -35.37 -22.18
CA GLN A 86 6.23 -36.54 -22.72
C GLN A 86 5.61 -37.84 -22.21
N ALA A 87 5.28 -37.93 -20.92
CA ALA A 87 4.60 -39.09 -20.34
C ALA A 87 3.27 -39.40 -21.06
N LYS A 88 2.46 -38.37 -21.35
CA LYS A 88 1.19 -38.53 -22.09
C LYS A 88 1.40 -38.99 -23.54
N VAL A 89 2.48 -38.59 -24.20
CA VAL A 89 2.78 -39.07 -25.56
C VAL A 89 3.11 -40.56 -25.54
N SER A 90 3.90 -41.01 -24.56
CA SER A 90 4.22 -42.43 -24.37
C SER A 90 2.98 -43.29 -24.10
N GLU A 91 2.04 -42.80 -23.28
CA GLU A 91 0.75 -43.47 -23.03
C GLU A 91 -0.10 -43.58 -24.30
N ARG A 92 -0.14 -42.53 -25.14
CA ARG A 92 -0.91 -42.50 -26.39
C ARG A 92 -0.30 -43.37 -27.49
N ALA A 93 1.02 -43.51 -27.52
CA ALA A 93 1.73 -44.33 -28.51
C ALA A 93 1.53 -45.84 -28.32
N ALA A 94 1.03 -46.28 -27.17
CA ALA A 94 0.68 -47.67 -26.90
C ALA A 94 -0.65 -48.11 -27.56
N GLY A 95 -1.40 -47.19 -28.18
CA GLY A 95 -2.58 -47.50 -29.01
C GLY A 95 -2.30 -47.27 -30.50
N GLU A 96 -2.54 -48.27 -31.35
CA GLU A 96 -2.17 -48.26 -32.77
C GLU A 96 -2.99 -47.26 -33.63
N GLY A 97 -2.33 -46.61 -34.62
CA GLY A 97 -2.96 -46.04 -35.82
C GLY A 97 -2.80 -44.51 -36.07
N GLU A 98 -2.07 -44.12 -37.12
CA GLU A 98 -2.05 -42.79 -37.79
C GLU A 98 -1.73 -41.49 -36.96
N VAL A 99 -1.13 -41.58 -35.77
CA VAL A 99 -0.95 -40.42 -34.86
C VAL A 99 0.28 -39.52 -35.14
N LYS A 100 1.05 -39.71 -36.22
CA LYS A 100 2.37 -39.04 -36.36
C LYS A 100 2.34 -37.52 -36.58
N VAL A 101 1.34 -36.97 -37.28
CA VAL A 101 1.26 -35.50 -37.55
C VAL A 101 0.53 -34.75 -36.44
N ARG A 102 -0.41 -35.40 -35.74
CA ARG A 102 -1.10 -34.82 -34.56
C ARG A 102 -0.25 -34.87 -33.29
N SER A 103 0.84 -35.65 -33.24
CA SER A 103 1.61 -35.85 -32.01
C SER A 103 2.28 -34.57 -31.50
N ILE A 104 2.94 -33.79 -32.37
CA ILE A 104 3.65 -32.57 -31.96
C ILE A 104 2.70 -31.44 -31.59
N GLN A 105 1.60 -31.29 -32.33
CA GLN A 105 0.57 -30.29 -32.02
C GLN A 105 -0.08 -30.58 -30.66
N LEU A 106 -0.47 -31.84 -30.41
CA LEU A 106 -1.01 -32.26 -29.12
C LEU A 106 0.02 -32.12 -27.99
N PHE A 107 1.29 -32.43 -28.25
CA PHE A 107 2.38 -32.27 -27.30
C PHE A 107 2.54 -30.81 -26.85
N ILE A 108 2.60 -29.88 -27.80
CA ILE A 108 2.72 -28.44 -27.53
C ILE A 108 1.48 -27.93 -26.78
N GLN A 109 0.28 -28.37 -27.18
CA GLN A 109 -0.96 -28.04 -26.47
C GLN A 109 -0.96 -28.55 -25.03
N ASP A 110 -0.47 -29.77 -24.78
CA ASP A 110 -0.34 -30.33 -23.44
C ASP A 110 0.61 -29.47 -22.58
N ILE A 111 1.77 -29.04 -23.10
CA ILE A 111 2.67 -28.11 -22.40
C ILE A 111 1.94 -26.81 -22.06
N CYS A 112 1.30 -26.17 -23.06
CA CYS A 112 0.61 -24.89 -22.87
C CYS A 112 -0.53 -25.00 -21.85
N SER A 113 -1.25 -26.12 -21.84
CA SER A 113 -2.32 -26.39 -20.88
C SER A 113 -1.79 -26.48 -19.45
N ASN A 114 -0.65 -27.16 -19.25
CA ASN A 114 0.01 -27.22 -17.95
C ASN A 114 0.51 -25.85 -17.47
N LEU A 115 0.87 -24.95 -18.39
CA LEU A 115 1.43 -23.62 -18.07
C LEU A 115 0.40 -22.49 -18.02
N ARG A 116 -0.87 -22.73 -18.35
CA ARG A 116 -1.89 -21.68 -18.51
C ARG A 116 -2.07 -20.77 -17.28
N LYS A 117 -1.86 -21.30 -16.07
CA LYS A 117 -1.97 -20.53 -14.81
C LYS A 117 -0.70 -19.74 -14.45
N GLU A 118 0.39 -20.03 -15.16
CA GLU A 118 1.74 -19.57 -14.84
C GLU A 118 2.23 -18.50 -15.81
N LEU A 119 1.95 -18.71 -17.10
CA LEU A 119 2.45 -17.89 -18.19
C LEU A 119 1.33 -17.51 -19.14
N VAL A 120 1.38 -16.26 -19.59
CA VAL A 120 0.57 -15.80 -20.71
C VAL A 120 1.33 -16.14 -21.98
N ILE A 121 0.82 -17.13 -22.73
CA ILE A 121 1.37 -17.54 -24.02
C ILE A 121 0.57 -16.83 -25.12
N PRO A 122 1.19 -15.94 -25.93
CA PRO A 122 0.50 -15.25 -27.01
C PRO A 122 -0.10 -16.23 -28.01
N LYS A 123 -1.38 -16.05 -28.35
CA LYS A 123 -2.15 -16.98 -29.18
C LYS A 123 -1.61 -17.05 -30.60
N ASP A 124 -1.26 -15.89 -31.16
CA ASP A 124 -0.63 -15.72 -32.48
C ASP A 124 0.72 -16.44 -32.58
N ALA A 125 1.58 -16.28 -31.55
CA ALA A 125 2.85 -17.00 -31.48
C ALA A 125 2.63 -18.53 -31.41
N LEU A 126 1.66 -18.98 -30.63
CA LEU A 126 1.31 -20.39 -30.52
C LEU A 126 0.76 -20.95 -31.83
N GLU A 127 -0.14 -20.23 -32.50
CA GLU A 127 -0.71 -20.62 -33.79
C GLU A 127 0.38 -20.75 -34.88
N ALA A 128 1.32 -19.81 -34.93
CA ALA A 128 2.46 -19.87 -35.84
C ALA A 128 3.35 -21.09 -35.58
N VAL A 129 3.66 -21.38 -34.31
CA VAL A 129 4.45 -22.57 -33.93
C VAL A 129 3.71 -23.86 -34.29
N LEU A 130 2.40 -23.95 -34.03
CA LEU A 130 1.60 -25.15 -34.34
C LEU A 130 1.45 -25.41 -35.85
N ALA A 131 1.43 -24.35 -36.67
CA ALA A 131 1.29 -24.45 -38.11
C ALA A 131 2.60 -24.86 -38.82
N LEU A 132 3.76 -24.42 -38.30
CA LEU A 132 5.05 -24.59 -38.96
C LEU A 132 5.86 -25.78 -38.43
N ASN A 133 5.52 -26.30 -37.26
CA ASN A 133 6.37 -27.28 -36.57
C ASN A 133 6.06 -28.72 -36.97
N THR A 134 7.04 -29.36 -37.61
CA THR A 134 7.00 -30.77 -38.03
C THR A 134 7.99 -31.65 -37.24
N ALA A 135 8.58 -31.13 -36.17
CA ALA A 135 9.56 -31.84 -35.35
C ALA A 135 8.90 -32.99 -34.57
N LYS A 136 9.71 -33.98 -34.18
CA LYS A 136 9.25 -35.01 -33.24
C LYS A 136 9.16 -34.43 -31.82
N PRO A 137 8.21 -34.90 -30.98
CA PRO A 137 8.11 -34.48 -29.58
C PRO A 137 9.43 -34.60 -28.78
N GLU A 138 10.21 -35.65 -29.03
CA GLU A 138 11.50 -35.90 -28.35
C GLU A 138 12.56 -34.86 -28.77
N GLU A 139 12.62 -34.54 -30.06
CA GLU A 139 13.54 -33.54 -30.61
C GLU A 139 13.15 -32.14 -30.12
N PHE A 140 11.86 -31.81 -30.18
CA PHE A 140 11.33 -30.53 -29.72
C PHE A 140 11.55 -30.33 -28.22
N SER A 141 11.26 -31.34 -27.40
CA SER A 141 11.45 -31.28 -25.95
C SER A 141 12.92 -31.09 -25.57
N ARG A 142 13.85 -31.82 -26.20
CA ARG A 142 15.29 -31.62 -25.98
C ARG A 142 15.71 -30.18 -26.29
N CYS A 143 15.28 -29.64 -27.43
CA CYS A 143 15.58 -28.26 -27.81
C CYS A 143 14.96 -27.25 -26.83
N LEU A 144 13.69 -27.45 -26.45
CA LEU A 144 13.00 -26.57 -25.51
C LEU A 144 13.69 -26.56 -24.14
N MET A 145 14.10 -27.72 -23.62
CA MET A 145 14.83 -27.82 -22.35
C MET A 145 16.15 -27.04 -22.39
N LEU A 146 16.92 -27.16 -23.48
CA LEU A 146 18.16 -26.40 -23.68
C LEU A 146 17.90 -24.89 -23.71
N ILE A 147 16.91 -24.45 -24.48
CA ILE A 147 16.55 -23.02 -24.55
C ILE A 147 16.08 -22.50 -23.19
N VAL A 148 15.34 -23.31 -22.42
CA VAL A 148 14.89 -22.96 -21.07
C VAL A 148 16.07 -22.83 -20.10
N ASP A 149 17.10 -23.68 -20.22
CA ASP A 149 18.34 -23.58 -19.43
C ASP A 149 19.15 -22.32 -19.80
N GLU A 150 19.28 -22.03 -21.10
CA GLU A 150 19.93 -20.81 -21.59
C GLU A 150 19.19 -19.55 -21.13
N MET A 151 17.85 -19.59 -21.16
CA MET A 151 17.00 -18.52 -20.66
C MET A 151 17.18 -18.28 -19.16
N GLU A 152 17.29 -19.36 -18.35
CA GLU A 152 17.59 -19.24 -16.92
C GLU A 152 18.93 -18.52 -16.70
N GLN A 153 19.98 -18.92 -17.42
CA GLN A 153 21.31 -18.31 -17.31
C GLN A 153 21.30 -16.85 -17.73
N SER A 154 20.65 -16.54 -18.86
CA SER A 154 20.55 -15.18 -19.41
C SER A 154 19.83 -14.22 -18.44
N PHE A 155 18.63 -14.57 -17.97
CA PHE A 155 17.90 -13.73 -17.03
C PHE A 155 18.61 -13.61 -15.68
N THR A 156 19.23 -14.69 -15.21
CA THR A 156 20.04 -14.64 -14.00
C THR A 156 21.12 -13.57 -14.18
N ALA A 157 21.94 -13.65 -15.24
CA ALA A 157 22.98 -12.66 -15.52
C ALA A 157 22.43 -11.23 -15.61
N GLU A 158 21.30 -11.00 -16.29
CA GLU A 158 20.64 -9.70 -16.38
C GLU A 158 20.25 -9.14 -14.99
N PHE A 159 19.73 -9.98 -14.10
CA PHE A 159 19.42 -9.54 -12.74
C PHE A 159 20.67 -9.21 -11.93
N TYR A 160 21.82 -9.83 -12.24
CA TYR A 160 23.12 -9.56 -11.60
C TYR A 160 23.86 -8.35 -12.20
N THR A 161 23.62 -7.99 -13.46
CA THR A 161 24.23 -6.80 -14.10
C THR A 161 23.80 -5.47 -13.49
N GLY A 162 22.82 -5.51 -12.58
CA GLY A 162 22.37 -4.35 -11.83
C GLY A 162 21.36 -3.51 -12.61
N GLY A 163 20.50 -2.83 -11.88
CA GLY A 163 19.50 -1.92 -12.43
C GLY A 163 18.95 -1.06 -11.31
N ASP A 164 18.56 0.17 -11.65
CA ASP A 164 17.89 1.02 -10.68
C ASP A 164 16.57 0.37 -10.24
N VAL A 165 16.50 0.01 -8.95
CA VAL A 165 15.31 -0.59 -8.33
C VAL A 165 14.08 0.26 -8.62
N ARG A 166 14.23 1.59 -8.61
CA ARG A 166 13.14 2.50 -8.93
C ARG A 166 12.67 2.33 -10.37
N ALA A 167 13.58 2.39 -11.34
CA ALA A 167 13.24 2.14 -12.74
C ALA A 167 12.54 0.78 -12.95
N LYS A 168 13.03 -0.29 -12.31
CA LYS A 168 12.39 -1.62 -12.37
C LYS A 168 10.96 -1.60 -11.82
N LEU A 169 10.72 -0.98 -10.67
CA LEU A 169 9.39 -0.87 -10.08
C LEU A 169 8.46 0.01 -10.93
N ASP A 170 9.00 1.04 -11.59
CA ASP A 170 8.23 1.94 -12.44
C ASP A 170 7.77 1.29 -13.76
N MET A 171 8.55 0.33 -14.28
CA MET A 171 8.28 -0.45 -15.49
C MET A 171 7.25 -1.57 -15.30
N LEU A 172 6.85 -1.89 -14.06
CA LEU A 172 5.82 -2.89 -13.81
C LEU A 172 4.48 -2.47 -14.46
N PRO A 173 3.68 -3.43 -14.96
CA PRO A 173 2.39 -3.14 -15.59
C PRO A 173 1.33 -2.66 -14.58
N PHE A 174 1.66 -2.67 -13.29
CA PHE A 174 0.85 -2.16 -12.20
C PHE A 174 1.73 -1.29 -11.28
N LYS A 175 1.12 -0.52 -10.39
CA LYS A 175 1.84 0.30 -9.40
C LYS A 175 1.85 -0.39 -8.02
N PRO A 176 2.98 -1.00 -7.59
CA PRO A 176 3.02 -1.77 -6.35
C PRO A 176 2.61 -0.98 -5.11
N GLN A 177 2.94 0.31 -5.07
CA GLN A 177 2.58 1.20 -3.98
C GLN A 177 1.06 1.40 -3.87
N LYS A 178 0.35 1.41 -5.01
CA LYS A 178 -1.12 1.51 -5.03
C LYS A 178 -1.75 0.20 -4.56
N GLU A 179 -1.21 -0.94 -4.96
CA GLU A 179 -1.66 -2.25 -4.48
C GLU A 179 -1.47 -2.41 -2.98
N LEU A 180 -0.31 -2.01 -2.45
CA LEU A 180 -0.04 -2.07 -1.02
C LEU A 180 -0.90 -1.06 -0.24
N PHE A 181 -1.08 0.16 -0.76
CA PHE A 181 -1.96 1.16 -0.16
C PHE A 181 -3.38 0.60 -0.01
N ASN A 182 -3.93 0.10 -1.10
CA ASN A 182 -5.26 -0.51 -1.17
C ASN A 182 -5.43 -1.68 -0.20
N ARG A 183 -4.39 -2.48 -0.01
CA ARG A 183 -4.40 -3.64 0.87
C ARG A 183 -4.35 -3.26 2.36
N VAL A 184 -3.54 -2.26 2.71
CA VAL A 184 -3.22 -1.92 4.10
C VAL A 184 -4.06 -0.76 4.65
N PHE A 185 -4.23 0.30 3.86
CA PHE A 185 -4.90 1.54 4.28
C PHE A 185 -6.35 1.64 3.81
N GLY A 186 -6.82 0.70 2.98
CA GLY A 186 -8.23 0.58 2.60
C GLY A 186 -8.66 1.67 1.62
N CYS A 187 -9.61 2.51 2.04
CA CYS A 187 -10.33 3.44 1.15
C CYS A 187 -9.66 4.83 0.99
N GLY A 188 -8.67 5.17 1.81
CA GLY A 188 -8.00 6.47 1.75
C GLY A 188 -8.85 7.70 2.14
N ARG A 189 -10.13 7.51 2.50
CA ARG A 189 -11.03 8.58 2.96
C ARG A 189 -10.51 9.21 4.25
N GLN A 190 -10.82 10.49 4.46
CA GLN A 190 -10.38 11.28 5.61
C GLN A 190 -11.57 11.93 6.30
N CYS A 191 -11.52 12.04 7.64
CA CYS A 191 -12.56 12.66 8.45
C CYS A 191 -12.81 14.09 7.96
N PRO A 192 -14.06 14.51 7.74
CA PRO A 192 -14.36 15.80 7.12
C PRO A 192 -13.86 17.00 7.93
N PHE A 193 -13.69 16.86 9.25
CA PHE A 193 -13.30 17.96 10.12
C PHE A 193 -11.80 18.02 10.40
N CYS A 194 -11.17 16.91 10.80
CA CYS A 194 -9.76 16.91 11.16
C CYS A 194 -8.85 16.29 10.10
N SER A 195 -9.41 15.73 9.03
CA SER A 195 -8.72 14.98 7.96
C SER A 195 -7.90 13.76 8.46
N ALA A 196 -8.21 13.23 9.64
CA ALA A 196 -7.64 11.95 10.09
C ALA A 196 -8.09 10.82 9.15
N PRO A 197 -7.21 9.87 8.78
CA PRO A 197 -7.54 8.83 7.81
C PRO A 197 -8.53 7.81 8.38
N CYS A 198 -9.35 7.24 7.50
CA CYS A 198 -10.29 6.19 7.83
C CYS A 198 -9.58 4.92 8.34
N GLU A 199 -10.17 4.31 9.36
CA GLU A 199 -9.76 3.07 10.00
C GLU A 199 -10.76 1.92 9.76
N ALA A 200 -11.74 2.10 8.89
CA ALA A 200 -12.55 0.96 8.46
C ALA A 200 -11.69 0.01 7.59
N GLY A 201 -11.76 -1.28 7.88
CA GLY A 201 -11.01 -2.33 7.18
C GLY A 201 -11.60 -2.64 5.81
N GLY A 202 -10.75 -3.10 4.89
CA GLY A 202 -11.19 -3.50 3.54
C GLY A 202 -11.64 -2.32 2.66
N LYS A 203 -11.91 -2.62 1.37
CA LYS A 203 -12.40 -1.63 0.40
C LYS A 203 -13.93 -1.45 0.44
N SER A 204 -14.65 -2.46 0.90
CA SER A 204 -16.11 -2.53 0.85
C SER A 204 -16.73 -2.28 2.22
N HIS A 205 -16.47 -1.09 2.78
CA HIS A 205 -17.17 -0.62 3.98
C HIS A 205 -18.06 0.57 3.64
N THR A 206 -19.22 0.64 4.28
CA THR A 206 -20.23 1.69 4.06
C THR A 206 -20.08 2.85 5.03
N GLU A 207 -19.43 2.63 6.17
CA GLU A 207 -19.19 3.66 7.19
C GLU A 207 -17.68 3.89 7.39
N HIS A 208 -17.32 5.15 7.58
CA HIS A 208 -15.97 5.63 7.82
C HIS A 208 -15.83 6.11 9.26
N PHE A 209 -14.76 5.72 9.93
CA PHE A 209 -14.46 6.16 11.30
C PHE A 209 -12.96 6.23 11.52
N THR A 210 -12.55 6.86 12.61
CA THR A 210 -11.18 6.83 13.13
C THR A 210 -11.26 6.91 14.65
N SER A 211 -10.43 6.14 15.34
CA SER A 211 -10.34 6.21 16.80
C SER A 211 -9.46 7.36 17.27
N ILE A 212 -8.55 7.88 16.42
CA ILE A 212 -7.61 8.93 16.79
C ILE A 212 -7.91 10.20 16.00
N HIS A 213 -8.84 11.00 16.52
CA HIS A 213 -9.04 12.36 16.03
C HIS A 213 -7.91 13.30 16.47
N ARG A 214 -7.68 14.34 15.67
CA ARG A 214 -6.70 15.40 15.93
C ARG A 214 -7.40 16.77 15.97
N PRO A 215 -6.74 17.83 16.49
CA PRO A 215 -7.31 19.17 16.47
C PRO A 215 -7.82 19.54 15.08
N GLN A 216 -9.06 20.00 15.00
CA GLN A 216 -9.73 20.26 13.72
C GLN A 216 -9.02 21.35 12.91
N GLY A 217 -8.30 22.26 13.57
CA GLY A 217 -7.44 23.26 12.94
C GLY A 217 -6.32 22.68 12.07
N ILE A 218 -5.84 21.48 12.38
CA ILE A 218 -4.90 20.76 11.49
C ILE A 218 -5.62 20.41 10.18
N GLY A 219 -6.89 20.02 10.26
CA GLY A 219 -7.78 19.73 9.13
C GLY A 219 -8.40 20.95 8.44
N ARG A 220 -7.85 22.16 8.69
CA ARG A 220 -8.28 23.44 8.10
C ARG A 220 -9.54 24.08 8.71
N MET A 221 -10.04 23.55 9.82
CA MET A 221 -11.18 24.18 10.50
C MET A 221 -10.72 25.41 11.30
N SER A 222 -11.40 26.53 11.12
CA SER A 222 -11.22 27.75 11.90
C SER A 222 -12.54 28.22 12.48
N ASP A 223 -12.48 28.86 13.64
CA ASP A 223 -13.58 29.61 14.18
C ASP A 223 -13.84 30.82 13.28
N LEU A 224 -15.08 31.04 12.87
CA LEU A 224 -15.41 32.07 11.88
C LEU A 224 -15.42 33.48 12.46
N SER A 225 -15.64 33.61 13.78
CA SER A 225 -15.70 34.92 14.43
C SER A 225 -14.30 35.51 14.63
N SER A 226 -13.36 34.67 15.04
CA SER A 226 -11.98 35.04 15.33
C SER A 226 -11.02 34.71 14.20
N SER A 227 -11.46 33.94 13.20
CA SER A 227 -10.63 33.31 12.16
C SER A 227 -9.54 32.37 12.71
N LYS A 228 -9.55 32.05 14.00
CA LYS A 228 -8.51 31.23 14.64
C LYS A 228 -8.71 29.76 14.36
N LEU A 229 -7.62 29.02 14.15
CA LEU A 229 -7.69 27.56 13.96
C LEU A 229 -8.26 26.86 15.21
N VAL A 230 -9.14 25.87 14.99
CA VAL A 230 -9.86 25.18 16.08
C VAL A 230 -8.94 24.17 16.80
N THR A 231 -8.90 24.23 18.13
CA THR A 231 -8.09 23.33 18.98
C THR A 231 -8.78 22.02 19.32
N ASP A 232 -10.10 22.04 19.33
CA ASP A 232 -10.92 20.89 19.71
C ASP A 232 -10.81 19.73 18.72
N VAL A 233 -11.07 18.52 19.20
CA VAL A 233 -11.18 17.32 18.36
C VAL A 233 -12.61 17.15 17.85
N CYS A 234 -12.83 16.23 16.92
CA CYS A 234 -14.15 16.03 16.32
C CYS A 234 -15.19 15.54 17.36
N SER A 235 -14.81 14.62 18.23
CA SER A 235 -15.71 14.03 19.25
C SER A 235 -16.30 15.07 20.20
N SER A 236 -15.49 16.02 20.66
CA SER A 236 -15.96 17.11 21.52
C SER A 236 -16.84 18.10 20.77
N GLY A 237 -16.55 18.36 19.50
CA GLY A 237 -17.41 19.15 18.62
C GLY A 237 -18.80 18.52 18.44
N VAL A 238 -18.86 17.23 18.14
CA VAL A 238 -20.13 16.49 17.99
C VAL A 238 -20.89 16.39 19.31
N ALA A 239 -20.22 16.40 20.46
CA ALA A 239 -20.89 16.41 21.76
C ALA A 239 -21.44 17.79 22.19
N SER A 240 -21.04 18.88 21.54
CA SER A 240 -21.36 20.25 21.95
C SER A 240 -22.50 20.89 21.13
N GLU A 241 -22.93 22.09 21.54
CA GLU A 241 -23.86 22.94 20.76
C GLU A 241 -23.15 23.75 19.67
N CYS A 242 -21.86 23.47 19.41
CA CYS A 242 -21.11 24.19 18.40
C CYS A 242 -21.68 23.91 17.00
N ARG A 243 -21.42 24.86 16.09
CA ARG A 243 -21.81 24.76 14.69
C ARG A 243 -20.57 24.74 13.82
N PHE A 244 -20.64 24.04 12.70
CA PHE A 244 -19.62 24.03 11.66
C PHE A 244 -20.15 24.61 10.36
N ARG A 245 -19.20 24.92 9.49
CA ARG A 245 -19.43 25.35 8.13
C ARG A 245 -18.28 24.81 7.30
N THR A 246 -18.62 24.18 6.19
CA THR A 246 -17.68 23.63 5.21
C THR A 246 -18.14 23.97 3.79
N ARG A 247 -17.37 23.54 2.80
CA ARG A 247 -17.77 23.67 1.39
C ARG A 247 -19.05 22.88 1.11
N GLU A 248 -19.21 21.72 1.75
CA GLU A 248 -20.37 20.84 1.57
C GLU A 248 -21.65 21.46 2.15
N THR A 249 -21.54 22.33 3.14
CA THR A 249 -22.67 23.12 3.66
C THR A 249 -22.98 24.39 2.85
N GLU A 250 -22.30 24.62 1.71
CA GLU A 250 -22.39 25.87 0.94
C GLU A 250 -22.12 27.14 1.75
N GLY A 251 -21.37 27.00 2.84
CA GLY A 251 -21.10 28.09 3.75
C GLY A 251 -22.20 28.40 4.78
N LYS A 252 -23.22 27.55 4.91
CA LYS A 252 -24.26 27.65 5.95
C LYS A 252 -23.79 27.01 7.25
N PHE A 253 -24.28 27.50 8.38
CA PHE A 253 -23.95 26.92 9.68
C PHE A 253 -24.83 25.71 9.99
N HIS A 254 -24.20 24.59 10.33
CA HIS A 254 -24.87 23.36 10.74
C HIS A 254 -24.40 22.92 12.13
N PRO A 255 -25.30 22.45 13.02
CA PRO A 255 -24.89 21.88 14.31
C PRO A 255 -23.96 20.68 14.12
N TYR A 256 -22.89 20.59 14.91
CA TYR A 256 -22.01 19.43 14.87
C TYR A 256 -22.74 18.15 15.27
N LYS A 257 -23.73 18.20 16.17
CA LYS A 257 -24.58 17.05 16.54
C LYS A 257 -25.32 16.43 15.35
N ASP A 258 -25.63 17.24 14.33
CA ASP A 258 -26.38 16.83 13.14
C ASP A 258 -25.49 16.65 11.91
N TYR A 259 -24.17 16.50 12.09
CA TYR A 259 -23.21 16.43 10.98
C TYR A 259 -23.53 15.32 9.97
N ARG A 260 -24.19 14.23 10.38
CA ARG A 260 -24.56 13.11 9.48
C ARG A 260 -25.58 13.51 8.41
N SER A 261 -26.28 14.64 8.56
CA SER A 261 -27.09 15.21 7.47
C SER A 261 -26.23 15.66 6.28
N ILE A 262 -24.95 15.97 6.51
CA ILE A 262 -23.98 16.41 5.51
C ILE A 262 -22.99 15.28 5.16
N TYR A 263 -22.57 14.52 6.17
CA TYR A 263 -21.60 13.43 6.05
C TYR A 263 -22.20 12.12 6.61
N PRO A 264 -23.19 11.52 5.92
CA PRO A 264 -23.96 10.39 6.45
C PRO A 264 -23.14 9.10 6.64
N ASP A 265 -22.07 8.97 5.86
CA ASP A 265 -21.13 7.86 5.83
C ASP A 265 -20.04 7.96 6.90
N TRP A 266 -19.93 9.07 7.63
CA TRP A 266 -18.98 9.22 8.73
C TRP A 266 -19.60 8.92 10.09
N LEU A 267 -18.86 8.16 10.89
CA LEU A 267 -19.17 7.86 12.28
C LEU A 267 -18.11 8.49 13.20
N ILE A 268 -18.52 9.57 13.84
CA ILE A 268 -17.79 10.32 14.87
C ILE A 268 -18.60 10.19 16.15
N GLN A 269 -18.02 9.54 17.16
CA GLN A 269 -18.67 9.33 18.45
C GLN A 269 -18.60 10.63 19.28
N PRO A 270 -19.74 11.14 19.79
CA PRO A 270 -19.77 12.28 20.70
C PRO A 270 -19.14 11.89 22.04
N ASP A 271 -18.09 12.61 22.45
CA ASP A 271 -17.44 12.40 23.74
C ASP A 271 -16.71 13.68 24.16
N THR A 272 -17.08 14.25 25.30
CA THR A 272 -16.45 15.45 25.87
C THR A 272 -15.16 15.15 26.63
N SER A 273 -14.89 13.89 26.98
CA SER A 273 -13.68 13.46 27.69
C SER A 273 -12.50 13.23 26.74
N ILE A 274 -12.76 12.97 25.46
CA ILE A 274 -11.71 12.75 24.46
C ILE A 274 -10.99 14.07 24.16
N GLN A 275 -9.68 14.06 24.34
CA GLN A 275 -8.79 15.14 23.95
C GLN A 275 -7.82 14.70 22.85
N ALA A 276 -7.18 15.67 22.20
CA ALA A 276 -6.08 15.39 21.30
C ALA A 276 -4.92 14.69 22.05
N SER A 277 -4.29 13.71 21.39
CA SER A 277 -3.08 13.07 21.91
C SER A 277 -1.93 14.07 22.01
N ASP A 278 -0.96 13.81 22.89
CA ASP A 278 0.21 14.67 23.05
C ASP A 278 1.03 14.77 21.76
N TYR A 279 1.01 13.73 20.91
CA TYR A 279 1.52 13.80 19.54
C TYR A 279 0.90 14.95 18.75
N TRP A 280 -0.44 15.01 18.66
CA TRP A 280 -1.10 16.03 17.85
C TRP A 280 -1.08 17.40 18.51
N LYS A 281 -1.10 17.47 19.85
CA LYS A 281 -0.88 18.71 20.60
C LYS A 281 0.50 19.30 20.30
N TYR A 282 1.54 18.46 20.32
CA TYR A 282 2.91 18.84 19.97
C TYR A 282 3.01 19.35 18.53
N VAL A 283 2.51 18.58 17.56
CA VAL A 283 2.53 18.97 16.14
C VAL A 283 1.82 20.30 15.93
N PHE A 284 0.64 20.48 16.55
CA PHE A 284 -0.13 21.70 16.39
C PHE A 284 0.56 22.89 17.07
N ALA A 285 1.13 22.72 18.26
CA ALA A 285 1.90 23.75 18.94
C ALA A 285 3.14 24.18 18.15
N ARG A 286 3.89 23.21 17.63
CA ARG A 286 5.12 23.46 16.87
C ARG A 286 4.86 24.22 15.57
N PHE A 287 3.76 23.90 14.87
CA PHE A 287 3.47 24.44 13.55
C PHE A 287 2.28 25.41 13.50
N ASN A 288 1.77 25.84 14.65
CA ASN A 288 0.56 26.67 14.76
C ASN A 288 0.53 27.86 13.77
N LYS A 289 1.58 28.70 13.80
CA LYS A 289 1.72 29.86 12.89
C LYS A 289 1.92 29.47 11.42
N LYS A 290 2.46 28.28 11.15
CA LYS A 290 2.66 27.80 9.76
C LYS A 290 1.33 27.27 9.20
N PHE A 291 0.55 26.53 9.99
CA PHE A 291 -0.81 26.12 9.64
C PHE A 291 -1.69 27.33 9.38
N SER A 292 -1.65 28.34 10.25
CA SER A 292 -2.49 29.54 10.09
C SER A 292 -2.19 30.26 8.77
N LYS A 293 -0.91 30.42 8.43
CA LYS A 293 -0.47 31.00 7.14
C LYS A 293 -0.90 30.15 5.94
N GLU A 294 -0.66 28.84 5.98
CA GLU A 294 -1.03 27.91 4.91
C GLU A 294 -2.54 27.91 4.65
N TYR A 295 -3.34 28.05 5.71
CA TYR A 295 -4.80 27.99 5.64
C TYR A 295 -5.47 29.36 5.55
N LYS A 296 -4.68 30.45 5.50
CA LYS A 296 -5.16 31.84 5.50
C LYS A 296 -6.11 32.11 6.67
N ALA A 297 -5.71 31.66 7.84
CA ALA A 297 -6.41 31.75 9.12
C ALA A 297 -5.51 32.40 10.18
N GLU A 298 -6.09 32.73 11.32
CA GLU A 298 -5.35 33.19 12.50
C GLU A 298 -4.79 32.02 13.33
N PRO A 299 -3.64 32.20 13.99
CA PRO A 299 -3.08 31.24 14.95
C PRO A 299 -4.12 30.76 15.98
N ALA A 300 -4.14 29.46 16.29
CA ALA A 300 -5.00 28.96 17.38
C ALA A 300 -4.54 29.47 18.75
N ASP A 301 -5.49 29.73 19.65
CA ASP A 301 -5.22 29.99 21.06
C ASP A 301 -4.89 28.68 21.79
N LEU A 302 -3.63 28.26 21.68
CA LEU A 302 -3.19 27.01 22.29
C LEU A 302 -2.99 27.15 23.81
N PRO A 303 -3.44 26.17 24.61
CA PRO A 303 -3.08 26.09 26.02
C PRO A 303 -1.56 26.12 26.20
N PHE A 304 -1.08 26.86 27.20
CA PHE A 304 0.36 26.99 27.48
C PHE A 304 1.04 25.63 27.61
N ILE A 305 0.38 24.68 28.27
CA ILE A 305 0.89 23.31 28.49
C ILE A 305 1.23 22.56 27.19
N TRP A 306 0.56 22.84 26.07
CA TRP A 306 0.87 22.17 24.80
C TRP A 306 2.25 22.57 24.25
N ARG A 307 2.70 23.80 24.57
CA ARG A 307 4.02 24.29 24.18
C ARG A 307 5.15 23.67 25.00
N LEU A 308 4.82 23.07 26.15
CA LEU A 308 5.76 22.38 27.02
C LEU A 308 5.97 20.91 26.64
N ILE A 309 5.08 20.35 25.79
CA ILE A 309 5.22 18.96 25.33
C ILE A 309 6.51 18.85 24.52
N THR A 310 7.35 17.89 24.88
CA THR A 310 8.60 17.60 24.18
C THR A 310 8.37 16.64 23.01
N GLN A 311 9.30 16.62 22.05
CA GLN A 311 9.24 15.64 20.95
C GLN A 311 9.29 14.20 21.47
N LYS A 312 9.98 13.96 22.59
CA LYS A 312 10.06 12.66 23.27
C LYS A 312 8.68 12.24 23.79
N GLN A 313 7.98 13.12 24.52
CA GLN A 313 6.61 12.85 24.99
C GLN A 313 5.63 12.63 23.82
N ALA A 314 5.78 13.40 22.74
CA ALA A 314 4.99 13.19 21.52
C ALA A 314 5.23 11.79 20.90
N MET A 315 6.48 11.30 20.91
CA MET A 315 6.82 9.94 20.47
C MET A 315 6.23 8.88 21.41
N GLU A 316 6.37 9.05 22.72
CA GLU A 316 5.83 8.12 23.73
C GLU A 316 4.30 8.00 23.62
N SER A 317 3.61 9.13 23.45
CA SER A 317 2.16 9.18 23.21
C SER A 317 1.75 8.47 21.92
N LEU A 318 2.56 8.61 20.86
CA LEU A 318 2.34 7.90 19.60
C LEU A 318 2.54 6.38 19.78
N GLU A 319 3.60 5.97 20.47
CA GLU A 319 3.87 4.55 20.75
C GLU A 319 2.76 3.91 21.60
N GLU A 320 2.22 4.63 22.57
CA GLU A 320 1.09 4.18 23.39
C GLU A 320 -0.20 4.05 22.56
N SER A 321 -0.53 5.07 21.76
CA SER A 321 -1.74 5.09 20.92
C SER A 321 -1.81 3.90 19.95
N PHE A 322 -0.65 3.46 19.45
CA PHE A 322 -0.54 2.35 18.51
C PHE A 322 -0.11 1.02 19.16
N LYS A 323 0.04 0.98 20.49
CA LYS A 323 0.50 -0.19 21.26
C LYS A 323 1.85 -0.74 20.77
N MET A 324 2.79 0.16 20.50
CA MET A 324 4.13 -0.11 19.98
C MET A 324 5.23 -0.08 21.05
N LYS A 325 4.89 0.21 22.31
CA LYS A 325 5.82 0.02 23.44
C LYS A 325 6.14 -1.48 23.53
N LYS A 326 7.43 -1.83 23.54
CA LYS A 326 7.84 -3.18 23.91
C LYS A 326 7.30 -3.44 25.32
N GLN A 327 6.61 -4.56 25.51
CA GLN A 327 6.46 -5.08 26.86
C GLN A 327 7.88 -5.33 27.36
N GLU A 328 8.31 -4.57 28.35
CA GLU A 328 9.45 -4.97 29.16
C GLU A 328 8.95 -6.24 29.86
N GLU A 329 9.47 -7.40 29.42
CA GLU A 329 9.28 -8.67 30.12
C GLU A 329 9.93 -8.48 31.50
N GLU A 330 9.11 -8.51 32.56
CA GLU A 330 9.56 -8.62 33.96
C GLU A 330 10.25 -9.96 34.23
#